data_AF-A0AAE0WCU7-F1
#
_entry.id   AF-A0AAE0WCU7-F1
#
_cell.length_a   1.000
_cell.length_b   1.000
_cell.length_c   1.000
_cell.angle_alpha   90.00
_cell.angle_beta   90.00
_cell.angle_gamma   90.00
#
_symmetry.space_group_name_H-M   'P 1'
#
loop_
_entity.id
_entity.type
_entity.pdbx_description
1 polymer ?
#
loop_
_entity_poly.entity_id
_entity_poly.type
_entity_poly.pdbx_seq_one_letter_code
_entity_poly.pdbx_strand_id
1 'polypeptide(L)'
;MNKSATKKILHHAGIPVCKFREITRNEAVPSYQAISRELGAVVFVKPNCLGSSVGISKCRNEAEYLKGVEEAFLYDTKVLIEEDFSGREIEFAVMGNHTAAVSPPGEIVPDREFYSYDSKYDPASKTDLKVPTQLPPDLLKEMTVCAEKAYRETECQGLCRVDFLLKSDGRYVVNELNTLPGFTKISMFPALFKLTGRSYSEIIGRLIELAEERHRESAGLRRTQGTCAQQKLPAATSYRLPRETAPSRRTIAKNTARQTHRQRAEIQSQQYREPSLGTSESPTVYFPFLYYTYPSFSVIPNSINPSQIRIQTGRSEAVCCHRQYPSENQLYVGCLPAILLTAADINVHSKTA
;
A
#
# COMPACT_ATOMS: atom_id res chain seq x y z
N MET A 1 3.47 -0.73 -3.00
CA MET A 1 2.48 -0.53 -1.91
C MET A 1 2.75 0.82 -1.26
N ASN A 2 1.73 1.61 -0.91
CA ASN A 2 1.89 2.96 -0.37
C ASN A 2 2.09 2.94 1.16
N LYS A 3 3.32 3.16 1.64
CA LYS A 3 3.66 3.08 3.07
C LYS A 3 2.88 4.06 3.94
N SER A 4 2.83 5.34 3.53
CA SER A 4 2.14 6.38 4.30
C SER A 4 0.64 6.12 4.43
N ALA A 5 -0.03 5.68 3.36
CA ALA A 5 -1.43 5.33 3.40
C ALA A 5 -1.69 4.14 4.34
N THR A 6 -0.87 3.09 4.25
CA THR A 6 -0.93 1.95 5.18
C THR A 6 -0.76 2.41 6.62
N LYS A 7 0.27 3.20 6.94
CA LYS A 7 0.49 3.68 8.31
C LYS A 7 -0.65 4.55 8.83
N LYS A 8 -1.29 5.38 7.99
CA LYS A 8 -2.47 6.16 8.39
C LYS A 8 -3.65 5.28 8.77
N ILE A 9 -3.92 4.24 7.98
CA ILE A 9 -4.98 3.26 8.27
C ILE A 9 -4.70 2.54 9.59
N LEU A 10 -3.48 2.01 9.75
CA LEU A 10 -3.07 1.31 10.97
C LEU A 10 -3.16 2.21 12.21
N HIS A 11 -2.62 3.43 12.13
CA HIS A 11 -2.69 4.40 13.21
C HIS A 11 -4.14 4.74 13.58
N HIS A 12 -5.00 4.97 12.59
CA HIS A 12 -6.43 5.21 12.82
C HIS A 12 -7.11 4.04 13.53
N ALA A 13 -6.75 2.81 13.19
CA ALA A 13 -7.23 1.61 13.85
C ALA A 13 -6.63 1.37 15.25
N GLY A 14 -5.78 2.27 15.76
CA GLY A 14 -5.10 2.12 17.05
C GLY A 14 -4.00 1.05 17.04
N ILE A 15 -3.44 0.73 15.86
CA ILE A 15 -2.30 -0.17 15.71
C ILE A 15 -1.02 0.67 15.80
N PRO A 16 -0.05 0.30 16.66
CA PRO A 16 1.17 1.07 16.82
C PRO A 16 2.00 1.04 15.53
N VAL A 17 2.42 2.22 15.08
CA VAL A 17 3.34 2.43 13.94
C VAL A 17 4.39 3.45 14.36
N CYS A 18 5.57 3.43 13.72
CA CYS A 18 6.56 4.51 13.89
C CYS A 18 5.91 5.86 13.62
N LYS A 19 6.26 6.88 14.40
CA LYS A 19 6.01 8.28 14.03
C LYS A 19 6.66 8.57 12.69
N PHE A 20 5.97 9.33 11.86
CA PHE A 20 6.43 9.63 10.52
C PHE A 20 5.97 10.99 10.02
N ARG A 21 6.73 11.52 9.06
CA ARG A 21 6.43 12.71 8.27
C ARG A 21 6.44 12.34 6.79
N GLU A 22 5.44 12.81 6.05
CA GLU A 22 5.44 12.75 4.60
C GLU A 22 5.95 14.07 4.01
N ILE A 23 6.67 13.97 2.90
CA ILE A 23 7.02 15.10 2.05
C ILE A 23 6.73 14.73 0.59
N THR A 24 6.21 15.68 -0.17
CA THR A 24 6.06 15.52 -1.62
C THR A 24 7.12 16.34 -2.37
N ARG A 25 7.43 15.94 -3.61
CA ARG A 25 8.45 16.59 -4.45
C ARG A 25 8.18 18.09 -4.70
N ASN A 26 6.93 18.52 -4.57
CA ASN A 26 6.51 19.90 -4.82
C ASN A 26 6.49 20.76 -3.54
N GLU A 27 6.81 20.18 -2.39
CA GLU A 27 6.89 20.87 -1.10
C GLU A 27 8.33 21.27 -0.79
N ALA A 28 8.49 22.32 0.02
CA ALA A 28 9.80 22.62 0.59
C ALA A 28 10.22 21.48 1.54
N VAL A 29 11.44 20.98 1.37
CA VAL A 29 12.01 19.96 2.26
C VAL A 29 12.19 20.58 3.66
N PRO A 30 11.56 20.03 4.71
CA PRO A 30 11.74 20.51 6.08
C PRO A 30 13.20 20.38 6.50
N SER A 31 13.69 21.35 7.30
CA SER A 31 15.06 21.28 7.82
C SER A 31 15.24 20.06 8.71
N TYR A 32 16.46 19.52 8.72
CA TYR A 32 16.80 18.40 9.60
C TYR A 32 16.51 18.73 11.06
N GLN A 33 16.80 19.97 11.50
CA GLN A 33 16.51 20.39 12.87
C GLN A 33 15.01 20.30 13.22
N ALA A 34 14.10 20.64 12.30
CA ALA A 34 12.66 20.51 12.52
C ALA A 34 12.26 19.03 12.62
N ILE A 35 12.74 18.21 11.67
CA ILE A 35 12.51 16.76 11.65
C ILE A 35 13.03 16.10 12.93
N SER A 36 14.24 16.46 13.39
CA SER A 36 14.83 15.83 14.57
C SER A 36 14.11 16.15 15.88
N ARG A 37 13.46 17.32 15.98
CA ARG A 37 12.61 17.64 17.12
C ARG A 37 11.32 16.81 17.13
N GLU A 38 10.79 16.48 15.96
CA GLU A 38 9.54 15.72 15.79
C GLU A 38 9.76 14.20 15.92
N LEU A 39 10.78 13.67 15.24
CA LEU A 39 11.01 12.23 15.03
C LEU A 39 12.27 11.70 15.71
N GLY A 40 13.06 12.56 16.36
CA GLY A 40 14.33 12.19 16.98
C GLY A 40 15.55 12.40 16.07
N ALA A 41 16.75 12.33 16.65
CA ALA A 41 17.99 12.65 15.95
C ALA A 41 18.33 11.68 14.81
N VAL A 42 17.92 10.41 14.92
CA VAL A 42 18.13 9.42 13.86
C VAL A 42 16.80 9.14 13.20
N VAL A 43 16.78 9.23 11.87
CA VAL A 43 15.57 9.01 11.06
C VAL A 43 15.86 8.09 9.89
N PHE A 44 14.83 7.39 9.43
CA PHE A 44 14.85 6.65 8.17
C PHE A 44 14.10 7.44 7.10
N VAL A 45 14.77 7.71 5.98
CA VAL A 45 14.17 8.32 4.79
C VAL A 45 13.91 7.23 3.76
N LYS A 46 12.67 7.11 3.27
CA LYS A 46 12.20 5.99 2.44
C LYS A 46 11.35 6.49 1.26
N PRO A 47 11.48 5.92 0.05
CA PRO A 47 10.48 6.10 -1.00
C PRO A 47 9.15 5.51 -0.55
N ASN A 48 8.05 6.21 -0.78
CA ASN A 48 6.76 5.84 -0.23
C ASN A 48 6.20 4.54 -0.85
N CYS A 49 6.48 4.25 -2.13
CA CYS A 49 5.87 3.18 -2.90
C CYS A 49 6.84 2.07 -3.37
N LEU A 50 8.00 1.91 -2.74
CA LEU A 50 9.02 0.92 -3.14
C LEU A 50 9.21 -0.24 -2.14
N GLY A 51 9.75 -1.37 -2.58
CA GLY A 51 10.08 -2.52 -1.73
C GLY A 51 11.59 -2.79 -1.67
N SER A 52 11.97 -3.91 -1.05
CA SER A 52 13.34 -4.44 -1.04
C SER A 52 14.42 -3.49 -0.48
N SER A 53 14.02 -2.55 0.37
CA SER A 53 14.92 -1.57 1.00
C SER A 53 15.67 -0.64 0.02
N VAL A 54 15.25 -0.58 -1.24
CA VAL A 54 15.84 0.30 -2.26
C VAL A 54 15.50 1.76 -1.95
N GLY A 55 16.48 2.65 -2.08
CA GLY A 55 16.33 4.09 -1.80
C GLY A 55 16.13 4.44 -0.32
N ILE A 56 16.28 3.48 0.61
CA ILE A 56 16.15 3.73 2.04
C ILE A 56 17.50 4.20 2.61
N SER A 57 17.47 5.32 3.35
CA SER A 57 18.64 5.87 4.03
C SER A 57 18.39 6.01 5.53
N LYS A 58 19.33 5.55 6.36
CA LYS A 58 19.37 5.85 7.81
C LYS A 58 20.25 7.08 8.02
N CYS A 59 19.66 8.17 8.49
CA CYS A 59 20.28 9.49 8.55
C CYS A 59 20.47 9.93 10.01
N ARG A 60 21.70 10.31 10.37
CA ARG A 60 22.12 10.70 11.74
C ARG A 60 22.48 12.18 11.87
N ASN A 61 22.50 12.89 10.76
CA ASN A 61 22.85 14.30 10.68
C ASN A 61 22.20 14.93 9.44
N GLU A 62 22.31 16.25 9.33
CA GLU A 62 21.69 17.03 8.25
C GLU A 62 22.20 16.64 6.86
N ALA A 63 23.50 16.41 6.69
CA ALA A 63 24.09 16.05 5.41
C ALA A 63 23.55 14.69 4.90
N GLU A 64 23.50 13.69 5.79
CA GLU A 64 22.91 12.38 5.49
C GLU A 64 21.41 12.48 5.19
N TYR A 65 20.69 13.34 5.92
CA TYR A 65 19.25 13.55 5.72
C TYR A 65 18.95 14.16 4.34
N LEU A 66 19.63 15.24 3.96
CA LEU A 66 19.43 15.88 2.67
C LEU A 66 19.75 14.94 1.51
N LYS A 67 20.86 14.20 1.61
CA LYS A 67 21.23 13.17 0.62
C LYS A 67 20.19 12.04 0.57
N GLY A 68 19.72 11.58 1.72
CA GLY A 68 18.71 10.53 1.80
C GLY A 68 17.37 10.94 1.19
N VAL A 69 16.98 12.21 1.36
CA VAL A 69 15.78 12.78 0.72
C VAL A 69 15.93 12.85 -0.79
N GLU A 70 17.07 13.34 -1.29
CA GLU A 70 17.38 13.40 -2.72
C GLU A 70 17.33 11.99 -3.35
N GLU A 71 18.01 11.03 -2.71
CA GLU A 71 18.04 9.62 -3.14
C GLU A 71 16.64 9.02 -3.16
N ALA A 72 15.84 9.20 -2.10
CA ALA A 72 14.50 8.64 -2.02
C ALA A 72 13.58 9.21 -3.11
N PHE A 73 13.76 10.49 -3.47
CA PHE A 73 13.03 11.11 -4.57
C PHE A 73 13.39 10.53 -5.94
N LEU A 74 14.56 9.92 -6.14
CA LEU A 74 14.88 9.23 -7.40
C LEU A 74 13.87 8.11 -7.73
N TYR A 75 13.22 7.56 -6.70
CA TYR A 75 12.33 6.41 -6.83
C TYR A 75 10.83 6.73 -6.64
N ASP A 76 10.49 7.90 -6.08
CA ASP A 76 9.11 8.27 -5.81
C ASP A 76 8.91 9.80 -5.82
N THR A 77 7.67 10.23 -6.02
CA THR A 77 7.25 11.64 -5.88
C THR A 77 6.82 11.99 -4.46
N LYS A 78 6.65 10.97 -3.61
CA LYS A 78 6.39 11.10 -2.18
C LYS A 78 7.44 10.32 -1.38
N VAL A 79 8.00 10.95 -0.36
CA VAL A 79 8.98 10.36 0.55
C VAL A 79 8.41 10.32 1.96
N LEU A 80 8.74 9.26 2.68
CA LEU A 80 8.35 9.00 4.06
C LEU A 80 9.60 9.09 4.94
N ILE A 81 9.54 9.92 5.98
CA ILE A 81 10.59 10.07 6.98
C ILE A 81 10.04 9.49 8.28
N GLU A 82 10.73 8.54 8.89
CA GLU A 82 10.28 7.84 10.10
C GLU A 82 11.28 7.99 11.23
N GLU A 83 10.79 7.98 12.48
CA GLU A 83 11.65 7.86 13.66
C GLU A 83 12.45 6.54 13.62
N ASP A 84 13.62 6.55 14.25
CA ASP A 84 14.38 5.32 14.46
C ASP A 84 13.74 4.45 15.56
N PHE A 85 13.14 3.33 15.14
CA PHE A 85 12.66 2.26 16.00
C PHE A 85 13.54 1.01 15.87
N SER A 86 14.86 1.17 15.93
CA SER A 86 15.81 0.05 15.91
C SER A 86 15.49 -0.97 17.02
N GLY A 87 15.43 -2.24 16.63
CA GLY A 87 15.03 -3.37 17.47
C GLY A 87 15.09 -4.68 16.69
N ARG A 88 14.47 -5.73 17.23
CA ARG A 88 14.32 -7.03 16.56
C ARG A 88 13.28 -6.91 15.43
N GLU A 89 13.55 -7.53 14.28
CA GLU A 89 12.60 -7.62 13.17
C GLU A 89 11.82 -8.93 13.28
N ILE A 90 10.54 -8.84 13.64
CA ILE A 90 9.65 -9.99 13.85
C ILE A 90 8.64 -10.04 12.71
N GLU A 91 8.50 -11.19 12.05
CA GLU A 91 7.59 -11.37 10.92
C GLU A 91 6.50 -12.39 11.25
N PHE A 92 5.25 -12.07 10.90
CA PHE A 92 4.11 -13.00 10.92
C PHE A 92 3.58 -13.21 9.51
N ALA A 93 3.23 -14.45 9.17
CA ALA A 93 2.51 -14.77 7.94
C ALA A 93 1.01 -14.86 8.25
N VAL A 94 0.19 -14.17 7.45
CA VAL A 94 -1.27 -14.15 7.59
C VAL A 94 -1.90 -14.62 6.28
N MET A 95 -2.85 -15.56 6.37
CA MET A 95 -3.50 -16.16 5.20
C MET A 95 -5.00 -16.33 5.44
N GLY A 96 -5.82 -15.82 4.53
CA GLY A 96 -7.28 -15.93 4.60
C GLY A 96 -8.03 -14.88 3.79
N ASN A 97 -9.36 -14.91 3.88
CA ASN A 97 -10.26 -13.88 3.33
C ASN A 97 -11.06 -13.27 4.49
N HIS A 98 -12.30 -13.71 4.72
CA HIS A 98 -13.13 -13.25 5.85
C HIS A 98 -12.58 -13.65 7.21
N THR A 99 -12.00 -14.85 7.29
CA THR A 99 -11.28 -15.35 8.46
C THR A 99 -9.82 -15.56 8.07
N ALA A 100 -8.89 -15.09 8.88
CA ALA A 100 -7.47 -15.19 8.63
C ALA A 100 -6.77 -16.05 9.68
N ALA A 101 -5.90 -16.94 9.22
CA ALA A 101 -4.98 -17.67 10.10
C ALA A 101 -3.67 -16.88 10.20
N VAL A 102 -3.13 -16.76 11.41
CA VAL A 102 -1.81 -16.17 11.67
C VAL A 102 -0.84 -17.30 12.03
N SER A 103 0.36 -17.28 11.44
CA SER A 103 1.43 -18.24 11.71
C SER A 103 2.08 -17.98 13.08
N PRO A 104 2.90 -18.93 13.60
CA PRO A 104 3.93 -18.59 14.58
C PRO A 104 4.89 -17.51 14.03
N PRO A 105 5.59 -16.76 14.90
CA PRO A 105 6.48 -15.68 14.47
C PRO A 105 7.83 -16.22 13.97
N GLY A 106 8.40 -15.48 13.03
CA GLY A 106 9.80 -15.58 12.64
C GLY A 106 10.56 -14.34 13.05
N GLU A 107 11.89 -14.43 13.10
CA GLU A 107 12.75 -13.26 13.28
C GLU A 107 13.83 -13.24 12.21
N ILE A 108 14.01 -12.05 11.64
CA ILE A 108 15.15 -11.75 10.77
C ILE A 108 16.22 -11.15 11.66
N VAL A 109 17.38 -11.80 11.70
CA VAL A 109 18.57 -11.29 12.37
C VAL A 109 19.49 -10.74 11.28
N PRO A 110 19.47 -9.42 11.02
CA PRO A 110 20.29 -8.84 9.97
C PRO A 110 21.77 -9.01 10.30
N ASP A 111 22.57 -9.24 9.26
CA ASP A 111 24.03 -9.30 9.34
C ASP A 111 24.70 -7.92 9.37
N ARG A 112 23.90 -6.87 9.20
CA ARG A 112 24.29 -5.47 9.10
C ARG A 112 23.41 -4.62 10.03
N GLU A 113 23.67 -3.33 10.07
CA GLU A 113 22.98 -2.39 10.97
C GLU A 113 21.45 -2.31 10.76
N PHE A 114 20.97 -2.64 9.56
CA PHE A 114 19.54 -2.82 9.26
C PHE A 114 19.37 -3.80 8.09
N TYR A 115 18.17 -4.34 7.91
CA TYR A 115 17.88 -5.31 6.84
C TYR A 115 17.80 -4.64 5.46
N SER A 116 18.98 -4.46 4.85
CA SER A 116 19.16 -3.80 3.55
C SER A 116 18.86 -4.70 2.36
N TYR A 117 18.95 -4.16 1.14
CA TYR A 117 18.84 -4.95 -0.09
C TYR A 117 19.92 -6.05 -0.15
N ASP A 118 21.17 -5.70 0.18
CA ASP A 118 22.29 -6.65 0.18
C ASP A 118 22.06 -7.78 1.18
N SER A 119 21.51 -7.48 2.36
CA SER A 119 21.15 -8.52 3.35
C SER A 119 20.08 -9.50 2.84
N LYS A 120 19.32 -9.16 1.79
CA LYS A 120 18.24 -9.99 1.22
C LYS A 120 18.70 -10.86 0.05
N TYR A 121 19.68 -10.40 -0.73
CA TYR A 121 19.98 -10.99 -2.04
C TYR A 121 21.46 -11.26 -2.31
N ASP A 122 22.38 -10.74 -1.49
CA ASP A 122 23.80 -11.03 -1.63
C ASP A 122 24.07 -12.49 -1.21
N PRO A 123 24.69 -13.33 -2.06
CA PRO A 123 25.10 -14.69 -1.69
C PRO A 123 26.05 -14.74 -0.47
N ALA A 124 26.75 -13.63 -0.18
CA ALA A 124 27.62 -13.50 0.99
C ALA A 124 26.88 -13.03 2.26
N SER A 125 25.56 -12.77 2.20
CA SER A 125 24.81 -12.36 3.38
C SER A 125 24.80 -13.47 4.44
N LYS A 126 24.98 -13.05 5.69
CA LYS A 126 24.91 -13.91 6.88
C LYS A 126 23.62 -13.69 7.67
N THR A 127 22.60 -13.09 7.05
CA THR A 127 21.29 -12.88 7.70
C THR A 127 20.76 -14.23 8.17
N ASP A 128 20.48 -14.32 9.47
CA ASP A 128 19.93 -15.53 10.07
C ASP A 128 18.40 -15.43 10.18
N LEU A 129 17.71 -16.54 9.92
CA LEU A 129 16.25 -16.65 9.96
C LEU A 129 15.86 -17.60 11.09
N LYS A 130 15.35 -17.04 12.19
CA LYS A 130 14.88 -17.83 13.33
C LYS A 130 13.41 -18.18 13.13
N VAL A 131 13.14 -19.43 12.80
CA VAL A 131 11.80 -19.94 12.47
C VAL A 131 11.53 -21.24 13.25
N PRO A 132 10.77 -21.20 14.37
CA PRO A 132 10.16 -20.03 15.01
C PRO A 132 11.17 -19.19 15.81
N THR A 133 10.82 -17.92 16.03
CA THR A 133 11.45 -17.12 17.09
C THR A 133 10.66 -17.25 18.40
N GLN A 134 11.35 -17.09 19.53
CA GLN A 134 10.71 -17.12 20.85
C GLN A 134 10.38 -15.70 21.32
N LEU A 135 9.16 -15.54 21.82
CA LEU A 135 8.65 -14.34 22.46
C LEU A 135 7.98 -14.72 23.79
N PRO A 136 7.98 -13.83 24.80
CA PRO A 136 7.17 -14.01 26.00
C PRO A 136 5.71 -14.33 25.63
N PRO A 137 5.02 -15.26 26.32
CA PRO A 137 3.68 -15.71 25.92
C PRO A 137 2.65 -14.59 25.76
N ASP A 138 2.65 -13.61 26.67
CA ASP A 138 1.73 -12.47 26.60
C ASP A 138 2.01 -11.58 25.40
N LEU A 139 3.29 -11.30 25.13
CA LEU A 139 3.71 -10.50 23.98
C LEU A 139 3.41 -11.23 22.66
N LEU A 140 3.62 -12.54 22.59
CA LEU A 140 3.28 -13.35 21.44
C LEU A 140 1.78 -13.23 21.13
N LYS A 141 0.93 -13.43 22.15
CA LYS A 141 -0.52 -13.33 22.02
C LYS A 141 -0.93 -11.95 21.52
N GLU A 142 -0.35 -10.90 22.11
CA GLU A 142 -0.64 -9.51 21.74
C GLU A 142 -0.25 -9.21 20.28
N MET A 143 0.98 -9.55 19.87
CA MET A 143 1.47 -9.32 18.52
C MET A 143 0.73 -10.16 17.48
N THR A 144 0.31 -11.39 17.80
CA THR A 144 -0.54 -12.23 16.92
C THR A 144 -1.89 -11.55 16.64
N VAL A 145 -2.56 -11.06 17.69
CA VAL A 145 -3.83 -10.32 17.55
C VAL A 145 -3.61 -9.03 16.75
N CYS A 146 -2.49 -8.35 16.98
CA CYS A 146 -2.12 -7.14 16.24
C CYS A 146 -1.89 -7.42 14.74
N ALA A 147 -1.22 -8.52 14.40
CA ALA A 147 -0.99 -8.92 13.01
C ALA A 147 -2.29 -9.25 12.27
N GLU A 148 -3.19 -10.00 12.92
CA GLU A 148 -4.53 -10.28 12.38
C GLU A 148 -5.34 -8.99 12.18
N LYS A 149 -5.31 -8.11 13.17
CA LYS A 149 -6.00 -6.81 13.09
C LYS A 149 -5.44 -5.97 11.94
N ALA A 150 -4.11 -5.82 11.84
CA ALA A 150 -3.47 -5.07 10.75
C ALA A 150 -3.86 -5.60 9.36
N TYR A 151 -3.89 -6.93 9.20
CA TYR A 151 -4.35 -7.59 7.99
C TYR A 151 -5.79 -7.19 7.62
N ARG A 152 -6.70 -7.25 8.59
CA ARG A 152 -8.11 -6.92 8.39
C ARG A 152 -8.35 -5.42 8.12
N GLU A 153 -7.73 -4.53 8.89
CA GLU A 153 -7.92 -3.08 8.75
C GLU A 153 -7.40 -2.54 7.42
N THR A 154 -6.43 -3.25 6.81
CA THR A 154 -5.90 -2.93 5.48
C THR A 154 -6.63 -3.66 4.35
N GLU A 155 -7.73 -4.37 4.66
CA GLU A 155 -8.54 -5.13 3.71
C GLU A 155 -7.73 -6.17 2.91
N CYS A 156 -6.67 -6.71 3.50
CA CYS A 156 -5.89 -7.76 2.86
C CYS A 156 -6.73 -9.05 2.68
N GLN A 157 -6.46 -9.76 1.58
CA GLN A 157 -7.09 -11.03 1.22
C GLN A 157 -6.06 -11.96 0.59
N GLY A 158 -6.27 -13.27 0.71
CA GLY A 158 -5.33 -14.30 0.29
C GLY A 158 -4.15 -14.42 1.24
N LEU A 159 -3.13 -13.56 1.07
CA LEU A 159 -1.89 -13.61 1.85
C LEU A 159 -1.32 -12.23 2.17
N CYS A 160 -0.63 -12.15 3.31
CA CYS A 160 0.22 -11.02 3.65
C CYS A 160 1.30 -11.49 4.63
N ARG A 161 2.46 -10.86 4.57
CA ARG A 161 3.42 -10.89 5.68
C ARG A 161 3.36 -9.56 6.42
N VAL A 162 3.27 -9.61 7.74
CA VAL A 162 3.21 -8.43 8.61
C VAL A 162 4.52 -8.35 9.37
N ASP A 163 5.25 -7.27 9.16
CA ASP A 163 6.61 -7.10 9.66
C ASP A 163 6.58 -6.09 10.82
N PHE A 164 7.17 -6.46 11.95
CA PHE A 164 7.20 -5.69 13.18
C PHE A 164 8.63 -5.29 13.54
N LEU A 165 8.78 -4.14 14.20
CA LEU A 165 9.99 -3.80 14.94
C LEU A 165 9.68 -3.90 16.43
N LEU A 166 10.51 -4.64 17.18
CA LEU A 166 10.33 -4.93 18.60
C LEU A 166 11.55 -4.47 19.42
N LYS A 167 11.33 -3.58 20.39
CA LYS A 167 12.36 -3.14 21.34
C LYS A 167 12.58 -4.15 22.46
N SER A 168 13.73 -4.07 23.12
CA SER A 168 14.10 -4.91 24.26
C SER A 168 13.17 -4.74 25.46
N ASP A 169 12.51 -3.59 25.58
CA ASP A 169 11.51 -3.28 26.62
C ASP A 169 10.10 -3.83 26.30
N GLY A 170 9.94 -4.55 25.19
CA GLY A 170 8.67 -5.16 24.78
C GLY A 170 7.79 -4.26 23.92
N ARG A 171 8.10 -2.97 23.76
CA ARG A 171 7.34 -2.10 22.85
C ARG A 171 7.57 -2.52 21.40
N TYR A 172 6.50 -2.59 20.62
CA TYR A 172 6.57 -2.89 19.20
C TYR A 172 5.76 -1.91 18.36
N VAL A 173 6.07 -1.89 17.06
CA VAL A 173 5.34 -1.18 16.02
C VAL A 173 5.20 -2.07 14.79
N VAL A 174 4.11 -1.93 14.05
CA VAL A 174 3.99 -2.48 12.70
C VAL A 174 4.83 -1.62 11.75
N ASN A 175 5.85 -2.23 11.16
CA ASN A 175 6.73 -1.58 10.20
C ASN A 175 6.02 -1.48 8.85
N GLU A 176 5.66 -2.63 8.27
CA GLU A 176 5.02 -2.72 6.96
C GLU A 176 4.19 -4.00 6.79
N LEU A 177 3.34 -3.98 5.76
CA LEU A 177 2.60 -5.15 5.28
C LEU A 177 3.03 -5.45 3.85
N ASN A 178 3.34 -6.72 3.59
CA ASN A 178 3.79 -7.23 2.31
C ASN A 178 2.73 -8.19 1.74
N THR A 179 1.89 -7.69 0.83
CA THR A 179 0.75 -8.43 0.24
C THR A 179 1.14 -9.48 -0.80
N LEU A 180 2.38 -9.45 -1.27
CA LEU A 180 3.00 -10.47 -2.12
C LEU A 180 4.41 -10.75 -1.59
N PRO A 181 4.53 -11.44 -0.44
CA PRO A 181 5.82 -11.77 0.13
C PRO A 181 6.57 -12.78 -0.76
N GLY A 182 7.86 -12.97 -0.52
CA GLY A 182 8.67 -13.93 -1.27
C GLY A 182 8.20 -15.38 -1.08
N PHE A 183 8.39 -16.20 -2.12
CA PHE A 183 8.10 -17.66 -2.15
C PHE A 183 9.32 -18.48 -2.60
N THR A 184 10.53 -17.97 -2.41
CA THR A 184 11.76 -18.76 -2.61
C THR A 184 11.88 -19.84 -1.52
N LYS A 185 12.80 -20.80 -1.71
CA LYS A 185 13.04 -21.90 -0.74
C LYS A 185 13.30 -21.41 0.69
N ILE A 186 13.85 -20.21 0.83
CA ILE A 186 14.24 -19.59 2.12
C ILE A 186 13.33 -18.42 2.51
N SER A 187 12.22 -18.19 1.80
CA SER A 187 11.34 -17.06 2.10
C SER A 187 10.53 -17.30 3.37
N MET A 188 10.36 -16.23 4.17
CA MET A 188 9.73 -16.32 5.48
C MET A 188 8.28 -16.79 5.43
N PHE A 189 7.44 -16.26 4.53
CA PHE A 189 6.01 -16.58 4.51
C PHE A 189 5.71 -18.10 4.45
N PRO A 190 6.24 -18.86 3.46
CA PRO A 190 6.03 -20.30 3.44
C PRO A 190 6.76 -21.03 4.57
N ALA A 191 7.90 -20.52 5.06
CA ALA A 191 8.62 -21.12 6.19
C ALA A 191 7.79 -21.06 7.48
N LEU A 192 7.11 -19.95 7.74
CA LEU A 192 6.28 -19.78 8.93
C LEU A 192 5.02 -20.64 8.92
N PHE A 193 4.33 -20.76 7.78
CA PHE A 193 3.16 -21.64 7.70
C PHE A 193 3.51 -23.13 7.76
N LYS A 194 4.73 -23.53 7.38
CA LYS A 194 5.19 -24.92 7.58
C LYS A 194 5.24 -25.32 9.05
N LEU A 195 5.47 -24.36 9.96
CA LEU A 195 5.44 -24.61 11.41
C LEU A 195 4.05 -25.04 11.90
N THR A 196 2.99 -24.77 11.15
CA THR A 196 1.63 -25.24 11.46
C THR A 196 1.36 -26.65 10.93
N GLY A 197 2.39 -27.39 10.49
CA GLY A 197 2.26 -28.73 9.92
C GLY A 197 1.81 -28.78 8.46
N ARG A 198 1.69 -27.63 7.77
CA ARG A 198 1.30 -27.57 6.35
C ARG A 198 2.51 -27.76 5.44
N SER A 199 2.37 -28.61 4.43
CA SER A 199 3.32 -28.71 3.33
C SER A 199 3.27 -27.46 2.43
N TYR A 200 4.33 -27.26 1.65
CA TYR A 200 4.39 -26.15 0.70
C TYR A 200 3.26 -26.21 -0.35
N SER A 201 2.94 -27.42 -0.82
CA SER A 201 1.84 -27.64 -1.77
C SER A 201 0.47 -27.33 -1.16
N GLU A 202 0.24 -27.68 0.11
CA GLU A 202 -1.00 -27.32 0.82
C GLU A 202 -1.13 -25.80 1.02
N ILE A 203 -0.03 -25.10 1.29
CA ILE A 203 -0.02 -23.63 1.37
C ILE A 203 -0.45 -23.02 0.03
N ILE A 204 0.17 -23.45 -1.07
CA ILE A 204 -0.18 -22.95 -2.42
C ILE A 204 -1.63 -23.32 -2.77
N GLY A 205 -2.03 -24.57 -2.54
CA GLY A 205 -3.39 -25.04 -2.79
C GLY A 205 -4.41 -24.18 -2.06
N ARG A 206 -4.17 -23.89 -0.77
CA ARG A 206 -5.07 -23.01 0.00
C ARG A 206 -5.15 -21.60 -0.56
N LEU A 207 -4.05 -21.03 -1.06
CA LEU A 207 -4.07 -19.70 -1.69
C LEU A 207 -4.89 -19.67 -2.99
N ILE A 208 -4.85 -20.75 -3.77
CA ILE A 208 -5.68 -20.90 -4.97
C ILE A 208 -7.16 -20.97 -4.57
N GLU A 209 -7.50 -21.79 -3.58
CA GLU A 209 -8.87 -21.87 -3.06
C GLU A 209 -9.39 -20.51 -2.57
N LEU A 210 -8.59 -19.77 -1.81
CA LEU A 210 -8.93 -18.42 -1.34
C LEU A 210 -9.17 -17.45 -2.51
N ALA A 211 -8.39 -17.55 -3.59
CA ALA A 211 -8.58 -16.74 -4.79
C ALA A 211 -9.90 -17.07 -5.51
N GLU A 212 -10.24 -18.36 -5.60
CA GLU A 212 -11.50 -18.82 -6.19
C GLU A 212 -12.72 -18.42 -5.35
N GLU A 213 -12.63 -18.56 -4.02
CA GLU A 213 -13.65 -18.11 -3.06
C GLU A 213 -13.98 -16.63 -3.31
N ARG A 214 -12.95 -15.77 -3.30
CA ARG A 214 -13.09 -14.34 -3.57
C ARG A 214 -13.67 -14.05 -4.96
N HIS A 215 -13.26 -14.81 -5.98
CA HIS A 215 -13.75 -14.63 -7.33
C HIS A 215 -15.25 -14.92 -7.42
N ARG A 216 -15.73 -16.02 -6.81
CA ARG A 216 -17.15 -16.37 -6.75
C ARG A 216 -17.97 -15.30 -6.06
N GLU A 217 -17.51 -14.79 -4.91
CA GLU A 217 -18.15 -13.69 -4.20
C GLU A 217 -18.26 -12.44 -5.09
N SER A 218 -17.15 -12.05 -5.73
CA SER A 218 -17.09 -10.87 -6.60
C SER A 218 -17.97 -11.00 -7.84
N ALA A 219 -18.08 -12.20 -8.41
CA ALA A 219 -18.91 -12.49 -9.58
C ALA A 219 -20.41 -12.42 -9.25
N GLY A 220 -20.79 -12.71 -8.00
CA GLY A 220 -22.16 -12.57 -7.52
C GLY A 220 -22.62 -11.13 -7.29
N LEU A 221 -21.70 -10.15 -7.32
CA LEU A 221 -22.03 -8.75 -7.09
C LEU A 221 -22.71 -8.11 -8.30
N ARG A 222 -23.82 -7.40 -8.08
CA ARG A 222 -24.48 -6.60 -9.12
C ARG A 222 -23.61 -5.40 -9.47
N ARG A 223 -22.89 -5.50 -10.58
CA ARG A 223 -22.25 -4.36 -11.22
C ARG A 223 -23.25 -3.81 -12.23
N THR A 224 -24.03 -2.79 -11.86
CA THR A 224 -24.65 -1.97 -12.89
C THR A 224 -23.52 -1.28 -13.63
N GLN A 225 -23.10 -1.84 -14.76
CA GLN A 225 -22.57 -0.97 -15.80
C GLN A 225 -23.70 0.01 -16.03
N GLY A 226 -23.52 1.26 -15.59
CA GLY A 226 -24.24 2.32 -16.22
C GLY A 226 -23.89 2.18 -17.68
N THR A 227 -24.78 1.56 -18.46
CA THR A 227 -24.88 1.97 -19.84
C THR A 227 -25.12 3.46 -19.69
N CYS A 228 -24.08 4.24 -19.94
CA CYS A 228 -24.28 5.55 -20.51
C CYS A 228 -24.98 5.22 -21.84
N ALA A 229 -26.27 4.90 -21.74
CA ALA A 229 -27.16 4.91 -22.87
C ALA A 229 -26.88 6.27 -23.44
N GLN A 230 -26.33 6.26 -24.65
CA GLN A 230 -26.17 7.43 -25.48
C GLN A 230 -27.56 8.06 -25.53
N GLN A 231 -27.88 8.89 -24.55
CA GLN A 231 -28.96 9.84 -24.64
C GLN A 231 -28.46 10.69 -25.79
N LYS A 232 -29.00 10.42 -26.98
CA LYS A 232 -28.87 11.30 -28.12
C LYS A 232 -29.24 12.67 -27.58
N LEU A 233 -28.22 13.50 -27.33
CA LEU A 233 -28.40 14.92 -27.09
C LEU A 233 -29.30 15.37 -28.25
N PRO A 234 -30.47 15.98 -27.98
CA PRO A 234 -31.30 16.49 -29.04
C PRO A 234 -30.41 17.36 -29.93
N ALA A 235 -30.54 17.18 -31.25
CA ALA A 235 -29.74 17.90 -32.24
C ALA A 235 -29.69 19.37 -31.85
N ALA A 236 -28.48 19.91 -31.72
CA ALA A 236 -28.25 21.26 -31.24
C ALA A 236 -29.16 22.24 -31.99
N THR A 237 -30.22 22.71 -31.32
CA THR A 237 -30.99 23.84 -31.80
C THR A 237 -30.01 24.99 -31.82
N SER A 238 -29.74 25.53 -32.99
CA SER A 238 -28.78 26.63 -33.19
C SER A 238 -29.22 27.83 -32.35
N TYR A 239 -28.65 27.95 -31.15
CA TYR A 239 -28.87 29.11 -30.31
C TYR A 239 -28.14 30.27 -30.96
N ARG A 240 -28.87 31.08 -31.72
CA ARG A 240 -28.35 32.28 -32.36
C ARG A 240 -28.20 33.34 -31.27
N LEU A 241 -26.97 33.53 -30.79
CA LEU A 241 -26.66 34.61 -29.85
C LEU A 241 -27.16 35.96 -30.44
N PRO A 242 -27.85 36.80 -29.66
CA PRO A 242 -28.15 38.16 -30.08
C PRO A 242 -26.85 38.87 -30.44
N ARG A 243 -26.82 39.56 -31.59
CA ARG A 243 -25.71 40.46 -31.93
C ARG A 243 -25.74 41.63 -30.95
N GLU A 244 -25.05 41.50 -29.82
CA GLU A 244 -24.70 42.66 -29.02
C GLU A 244 -23.69 43.50 -29.82
N THR A 245 -24.05 44.75 -30.08
CA THR A 245 -23.14 45.74 -30.65
C THR A 245 -21.98 45.93 -29.69
N ALA A 246 -20.77 45.56 -30.11
CA ALA A 246 -19.56 45.73 -29.30
C ALA A 246 -19.41 47.20 -28.84
N PRO A 247 -19.20 47.46 -27.54
CA PRO A 247 -19.02 48.83 -27.05
C PRO A 247 -17.69 49.40 -27.57
N SER A 248 -17.69 50.70 -27.87
CA SER A 248 -16.52 51.39 -28.44
C SER A 248 -15.27 51.23 -27.54
N ARG A 249 -14.08 51.22 -28.14
CA ARG A 249 -12.78 51.10 -27.44
C ARG A 249 -12.62 52.09 -26.27
N ARG A 250 -13.31 53.25 -26.31
CA ARG A 250 -13.32 54.24 -25.24
C ARG A 250 -14.03 53.78 -23.97
N THR A 251 -15.04 52.90 -24.09
CA THR A 251 -15.80 52.35 -22.97
C THR A 251 -15.01 51.27 -22.23
N ILE A 252 -14.26 50.45 -22.98
CA ILE A 252 -13.41 49.38 -22.43
C ILE A 252 -12.31 49.99 -21.54
N ALA A 253 -11.60 51.02 -22.03
CA ALA A 253 -10.52 51.66 -21.26
C ALA A 253 -10.99 52.31 -19.93
N LYS A 254 -12.21 52.89 -19.90
CA LYS A 254 -12.78 53.47 -18.68
C LYS A 254 -13.15 52.43 -17.63
N ASN A 255 -13.60 51.25 -18.07
CA ASN A 255 -13.97 50.16 -17.15
C ASN A 255 -12.74 49.47 -16.55
N THR A 256 -11.67 49.28 -17.33
CA THR A 256 -10.41 48.69 -16.84
C THR A 256 -9.73 49.60 -15.80
N ALA A 257 -9.75 50.92 -16.00
CA ALA A 257 -9.20 51.90 -15.05
C ALA A 257 -9.98 51.94 -13.72
N ARG A 258 -11.31 51.78 -13.75
CA ARG A 258 -12.14 51.72 -12.54
C ARG A 258 -11.92 50.43 -11.73
N GLN A 259 -11.70 49.30 -12.39
CA GLN A 259 -11.42 48.03 -11.71
C GLN A 259 -10.05 48.02 -11.03
N THR A 260 -9.02 48.57 -11.67
CA THR A 260 -7.67 48.67 -11.09
C THR A 260 -7.60 49.63 -9.90
N HIS A 261 -8.39 50.71 -9.90
CA HIS A 261 -8.50 51.60 -8.73
C HIS A 261 -9.20 50.95 -7.54
N ARG A 262 -10.21 50.10 -7.77
CA ARG A 262 -10.91 49.35 -6.72
C ARG A 262 -10.02 48.29 -6.07
N GLN A 263 -9.29 47.51 -6.86
CA GLN A 263 -8.37 46.49 -6.33
C GLN A 263 -7.22 47.09 -5.52
N ARG A 264 -6.69 48.26 -5.93
CA ARG A 264 -5.66 48.96 -5.14
C ARG A 264 -6.17 49.48 -3.80
N ALA A 265 -7.43 49.94 -3.72
CA ALA A 265 -8.03 50.39 -2.46
C ALA A 265 -8.32 49.23 -1.49
N GLU A 266 -8.71 48.05 -2.00
CA GLU A 266 -8.93 46.85 -1.17
C GLU A 266 -7.63 46.32 -0.56
N ILE A 267 -6.53 46.27 -1.34
CA ILE A 267 -5.21 45.82 -0.86
C ILE A 267 -4.66 46.75 0.23
N GLN A 268 -4.89 48.05 0.14
CA GLN A 268 -4.42 49.02 1.14
C GLN A 268 -5.21 48.96 2.45
N SER A 269 -6.44 48.44 2.44
CA SER A 269 -7.30 48.31 3.63
C SER A 269 -7.03 47.06 4.48
N GLN A 270 -6.28 46.08 3.96
CA GLN A 270 -6.02 44.81 4.64
C GLN A 270 -4.71 44.78 5.45
N GLN A 271 -3.89 45.84 5.39
CA GLN A 271 -2.55 45.85 6.00
C GLN A 271 -2.47 46.40 7.44
N TYR A 272 -3.58 46.63 8.15
CA TYR A 272 -3.56 47.01 9.57
C TYR A 272 -4.68 46.32 10.36
N ARG A 273 -4.41 45.13 10.88
CA ARG A 273 -5.04 44.59 12.10
C ARG A 273 -4.02 43.73 12.85
N GLU A 274 -3.48 44.27 13.94
CA GLU A 274 -2.75 43.47 14.92
C GLU A 274 -3.73 42.62 15.76
N PRO A 275 -3.36 41.40 16.19
CA PRO A 275 -4.19 40.59 17.08
C PRO A 275 -3.94 40.93 18.55
N SER A 276 -4.99 41.29 19.27
CA SER A 276 -4.99 41.40 20.75
C SER A 276 -5.15 40.02 21.40
N LEU A 277 -4.31 39.74 22.39
CA LEU A 277 -4.38 38.58 23.30
C LEU A 277 -5.66 38.61 24.14
N GLY A 278 -6.32 37.45 24.29
CA GLY A 278 -7.48 37.25 25.16
C GLY A 278 -7.65 35.78 25.53
N THR A 279 -7.89 35.53 26.81
CA THR A 279 -7.79 34.28 27.57
C THR A 279 -9.04 33.37 27.53
N SER A 280 -8.81 32.09 27.85
CA SER A 280 -9.69 31.07 28.46
C SER A 280 -11.06 30.75 27.84
N GLU A 281 -11.24 29.51 27.40
CA GLU A 281 -12.13 28.50 28.04
C GLU A 281 -12.18 27.21 27.21
N SER A 282 -12.09 26.07 27.89
CA SER A 282 -12.16 24.71 27.33
C SER A 282 -13.60 24.29 27.02
N PRO A 283 -13.82 23.41 26.03
CA PRO A 283 -14.96 22.49 26.13
C PRO A 283 -14.52 21.02 26.04
N THR A 284 -14.88 20.31 27.10
CA THR A 284 -14.99 18.86 27.23
C THR A 284 -15.87 18.27 26.11
N VAL A 285 -15.42 17.22 25.45
CA VAL A 285 -16.27 16.43 24.53
C VAL A 285 -16.22 14.96 24.94
N TYR A 286 -17.40 14.44 25.29
CA TYR A 286 -17.73 13.05 25.61
C TYR A 286 -17.63 12.16 24.35
N PHE A 287 -17.07 10.95 24.49
CA PHE A 287 -17.23 9.87 23.51
C PHE A 287 -17.94 8.67 24.16
N PRO A 288 -19.00 8.10 23.53
CA PRO A 288 -19.70 6.95 24.08
C PRO A 288 -18.92 5.65 23.81
N PHE A 289 -18.81 4.83 24.86
CA PHE A 289 -18.36 3.43 24.79
C PHE A 289 -19.39 2.58 24.04
N LEU A 290 -18.97 1.91 22.97
CA LEU A 290 -19.68 0.77 22.39
C LEU A 290 -18.87 -0.50 22.65
N TYR A 291 -19.37 -1.32 23.57
CA TYR A 291 -18.89 -2.67 23.81
C TYR A 291 -19.38 -3.60 22.69
N TYR A 292 -18.47 -4.27 22.00
CA TYR A 292 -18.79 -5.45 21.18
C TYR A 292 -18.23 -6.70 21.86
N THR A 293 -19.13 -7.59 22.26
CA THR A 293 -18.84 -8.95 22.74
C THR A 293 -18.73 -9.89 21.55
N TYR A 294 -17.62 -10.64 21.44
CA TYR A 294 -17.45 -11.72 20.45
C TYR A 294 -18.02 -13.04 20.98
N PRO A 295 -18.77 -13.82 20.17
CA PRO A 295 -19.07 -15.20 20.48
C PRO A 295 -17.91 -16.13 20.10
N SER A 296 -17.70 -17.13 20.96
CA SER A 296 -16.66 -18.14 20.96
C SER A 296 -16.72 -19.06 19.74
N PHE A 297 -15.56 -19.38 19.14
CA PHE A 297 -15.46 -20.39 18.07
C PHE A 297 -15.66 -21.80 18.64
N SER A 298 -16.63 -22.51 18.06
CA SER A 298 -16.82 -23.96 18.21
C SER A 298 -16.11 -24.69 17.07
N VAL A 299 -15.38 -25.74 17.43
CA VAL A 299 -14.65 -26.64 16.53
C VAL A 299 -15.65 -27.51 15.75
N ILE A 300 -15.48 -27.63 14.42
CA ILE A 300 -16.11 -28.70 13.63
C ILE A 300 -14.99 -29.46 12.90
N PRO A 301 -14.82 -30.77 13.12
CA PRO A 301 -13.96 -31.61 12.30
C PRO A 301 -14.76 -32.17 11.12
N ASN A 302 -14.12 -32.33 9.95
CA ASN A 302 -14.29 -33.58 9.21
C ASN A 302 -13.26 -33.80 8.10
N SER A 303 -12.81 -35.04 8.10
CA SER A 303 -12.01 -35.79 7.15
C SER A 303 -12.60 -35.85 5.74
N ILE A 304 -11.75 -35.73 4.72
CA ILE A 304 -12.02 -36.26 3.38
C ILE A 304 -10.81 -37.09 2.91
N ASN A 305 -11.09 -38.32 2.49
CA ASN A 305 -10.17 -39.36 2.04
C ASN A 305 -9.80 -39.14 0.55
N PRO A 306 -8.52 -38.99 0.15
CA PRO A 306 -8.14 -38.60 -1.21
C PRO A 306 -8.16 -39.71 -2.29
N SER A 307 -8.75 -40.88 -2.06
CA SER A 307 -8.56 -42.05 -2.93
C SER A 307 -9.51 -42.19 -4.13
N GLN A 308 -10.28 -41.16 -4.53
CA GLN A 308 -11.22 -41.27 -5.65
C GLN A 308 -11.31 -40.05 -6.59
N ILE A 309 -10.17 -39.58 -7.12
CA ILE A 309 -10.20 -38.66 -8.27
C ILE A 309 -9.30 -39.19 -9.38
N ARG A 310 -9.91 -39.79 -10.42
CA ARG A 310 -9.27 -40.13 -11.70
C ARG A 310 -9.47 -38.95 -12.66
N ILE A 311 -8.37 -38.35 -13.13
CA ILE A 311 -8.37 -37.34 -14.19
C ILE A 311 -8.11 -38.04 -15.52
N GLN A 312 -9.06 -37.97 -16.46
CA GLN A 312 -8.87 -38.36 -17.85
C GLN A 312 -8.21 -37.21 -18.61
N THR A 313 -7.03 -37.45 -19.18
CA THR A 313 -6.33 -36.51 -20.07
C THR A 313 -6.82 -36.66 -21.51
N GLY A 314 -7.55 -35.66 -22.00
CA GLY A 314 -7.86 -35.50 -23.43
C GLY A 314 -6.79 -34.64 -24.12
N ARG A 315 -6.18 -35.17 -25.18
CA ARG A 315 -5.25 -34.47 -26.07
C ARG A 315 -5.99 -33.43 -26.92
N SER A 316 -5.39 -32.26 -27.09
CA SER A 316 -5.54 -31.45 -28.30
C SER A 316 -4.23 -30.70 -28.57
N GLU A 317 -3.66 -30.96 -29.73
CA GLU A 317 -2.42 -30.40 -30.26
C GLU A 317 -2.58 -28.90 -30.57
N ALA A 318 -1.53 -28.11 -30.26
CA ALA A 318 -1.40 -26.74 -30.74
C ALA A 318 -0.14 -26.64 -31.61
N VAL A 319 -0.36 -26.17 -32.84
CA VAL A 319 0.60 -26.04 -33.94
C VAL A 319 1.69 -25.02 -33.61
N CYS A 320 2.95 -25.42 -33.79
CA CYS A 320 4.14 -24.59 -33.67
C CYS A 320 4.33 -23.76 -34.95
N CYS A 321 4.15 -22.44 -34.87
CA CYS A 321 4.62 -21.53 -35.91
C CYS A 321 5.95 -20.91 -35.47
N HIS A 322 7.06 -21.46 -35.97
CA HIS A 322 8.37 -20.83 -35.91
C HIS A 322 8.41 -19.57 -36.77
N ARG A 323 8.79 -18.44 -36.17
CA ARG A 323 9.30 -17.26 -36.90
C ARG A 323 10.64 -16.89 -36.28
N GLN A 324 11.72 -17.19 -37.01
CA GLN A 324 13.08 -16.77 -36.68
C GLN A 324 13.24 -15.27 -36.96
N TYR A 325 13.85 -14.54 -36.02
CA TYR A 325 14.57 -13.28 -36.29
C TYR A 325 15.95 -13.34 -35.59
N PRO A 326 16.98 -12.71 -36.18
CA PRO A 326 18.37 -12.96 -35.83
C PRO A 326 18.80 -12.21 -34.56
N SER A 327 19.88 -12.73 -33.98
CA SER A 327 20.62 -12.26 -32.82
C SER A 327 21.12 -10.81 -32.95
N GLU A 328 20.90 -10.00 -31.91
CA GLU A 328 21.91 -9.07 -31.36
C GLU A 328 21.45 -8.47 -30.03
N ASN A 329 22.40 -8.31 -29.10
CA ASN A 329 22.23 -7.81 -27.74
C ASN A 329 21.65 -6.40 -27.68
N GLN A 330 20.53 -6.21 -26.95
CA GLN A 330 20.26 -5.02 -26.13
C GLN A 330 19.01 -5.26 -25.25
N LEU A 331 19.20 -5.41 -23.94
CA LEU A 331 18.13 -5.48 -22.94
C LEU A 331 17.65 -4.06 -22.62
N TYR A 332 16.53 -3.64 -23.21
CA TYR A 332 15.72 -2.53 -22.70
C TYR A 332 14.54 -3.10 -21.90
N VAL A 333 14.58 -2.95 -20.58
CA VAL A 333 13.44 -3.20 -19.70
C VAL A 333 12.57 -1.94 -19.69
N GLY A 334 11.58 -1.90 -20.58
CA GLY A 334 10.56 -0.86 -20.60
C GLY A 334 9.26 -1.38 -19.98
N CYS A 335 8.92 -0.90 -18.79
CA CYS A 335 7.56 -1.03 -18.24
C CYS A 335 6.61 -0.15 -19.06
N LEU A 336 5.58 -0.75 -19.68
CA LEU A 336 4.42 -0.05 -20.20
C LEU A 336 3.14 -0.66 -19.59
N PRO A 337 2.15 0.18 -19.24
CA PRO A 337 1.01 -0.19 -18.44
C PRO A 337 -0.02 -1.01 -19.24
N ALA A 338 -0.72 -1.90 -18.54
CA ALA A 338 -1.82 -2.69 -19.09
C ALA A 338 -2.91 -1.79 -19.67
N ILE A 339 -3.00 -1.76 -21.01
CA ILE A 339 -4.14 -1.23 -21.74
C ILE A 339 -5.19 -2.33 -21.82
N LEU A 340 -6.41 -2.02 -21.38
CA LEU A 340 -7.60 -2.85 -21.56
C LEU A 340 -7.79 -3.18 -23.04
N LEU A 341 -7.80 -4.47 -23.38
CA LEU A 341 -8.41 -4.96 -24.62
C LEU A 341 -9.74 -5.63 -24.26
N THR A 342 -10.82 -4.93 -24.60
CA THR A 342 -12.19 -5.44 -24.60
C THR A 342 -12.34 -6.50 -25.69
N ALA A 343 -12.93 -7.65 -25.35
CA ALA A 343 -13.30 -8.69 -26.30
C ALA A 343 -14.23 -8.11 -27.37
N ALA A 344 -13.79 -8.15 -28.63
CA ALA A 344 -14.64 -7.94 -29.79
C ALA A 344 -15.24 -9.28 -30.21
N ASP A 345 -16.54 -9.25 -30.52
CA ASP A 345 -17.38 -10.36 -30.93
C ASP A 345 -16.75 -11.24 -32.03
N ILE A 346 -16.69 -12.55 -31.78
CA ILE A 346 -16.57 -13.54 -32.86
C ILE A 346 -17.83 -14.40 -32.86
N ASN A 347 -18.65 -14.08 -33.85
CA ASN A 347 -19.89 -14.77 -34.18
C ASN A 347 -19.60 -16.20 -34.66
N VAL A 348 -20.23 -17.18 -34.02
CA VAL A 348 -20.17 -18.58 -34.43
C VAL A 348 -21.14 -18.78 -35.60
N HIS A 349 -20.62 -19.05 -36.79
CA HIS A 349 -21.39 -19.67 -37.86
C HIS A 349 -20.95 -21.12 -38.05
N SER A 350 -21.81 -22.03 -37.59
CA SER A 350 -21.80 -23.43 -37.96
C SER A 350 -22.14 -23.60 -39.45
N LYS A 351 -21.25 -24.22 -40.21
CA LYS A 351 -21.63 -24.94 -41.43
C LYS A 351 -20.92 -26.30 -41.48
N THR A 352 -21.78 -27.31 -41.41
CA THR A 352 -21.66 -28.71 -41.83
C THR A 352 -20.73 -28.97 -43.01
N ALA A 353 -19.87 -29.99 -42.89
CA ALA A 353 -19.96 -31.26 -43.61
C ALA A 353 -19.05 -32.28 -42.92
#